data_AF-A0A3C1DC29-F1
#
_entry.id   AF-A0A3C1DC29-F1
#
_cell.length_a   1.000
_cell.length_b   1.000
_cell.length_c   1.000
_cell.angle_alpha   90.00
_cell.angle_beta   90.00
_cell.angle_gamma   90.00
#
_symmetry.space_group_name_H-M   'P 1'
#
loop_
_entity.id
_entity.type
_entity.pdbx_description
1 polymer ?
#
loop_
_entity_poly.entity_id
_entity_poly.type
_entity_poly.pdbx_seq_one_letter_code
_entity_poly.pdbx_strand_id
1 'polypeptide(L)'
;MGWCQVSVSRGRLGSACWKRALVAMIYEQGDIVEVDFSPTVGHEPSKKRPALVVSNLDFNVSNSMTIVCPITSREKDFFLHEQLPEGCGVSGSVVMEQVRAIDLDAKPAKLIGKLEGEQLDDILTCLSSFFAPSLERTY
;
A
#
# COMPACT_ATOMS: atom_id res chain seq x y z
N MET A 1 33.09 -5.36 40.07
CA MET A 1 32.81 -6.55 39.23
C MET A 1 32.38 -6.02 37.87
N GLY A 2 33.18 -6.33 36.85
CA GLY A 2 33.35 -5.52 35.63
C GLY A 2 32.24 -5.65 34.60
N TRP A 3 31.98 -4.53 33.93
CA TRP A 3 31.11 -4.41 32.76
C TRP A 3 31.83 -5.00 31.55
N CYS A 4 31.22 -5.98 30.90
CA CYS A 4 31.73 -6.59 29.67
C CYS A 4 31.35 -5.69 28.49
N GLN A 5 32.32 -4.96 27.93
CA GLN A 5 32.17 -4.26 26.66
C GLN A 5 32.35 -5.27 25.51
N VAL A 6 31.30 -5.51 24.73
CA VAL A 6 31.43 -6.19 23.44
C VAL A 6 31.83 -5.16 22.39
N SER A 7 33.08 -5.25 21.95
CA SER A 7 33.64 -4.45 20.86
C SER A 7 33.11 -4.93 19.51
N VAL A 8 32.36 -4.09 18.80
CA VAL A 8 32.00 -4.34 17.39
C VAL A 8 33.13 -3.83 16.50
N SER A 9 33.85 -4.75 15.85
CA SER A 9 34.90 -4.45 14.89
C SER A 9 34.31 -3.86 13.60
N ARG A 10 34.80 -2.69 13.19
CA ARG A 10 34.47 -2.05 11.90
C ARG A 10 35.00 -2.89 10.74
N GLY A 11 34.13 -3.68 10.12
CA GLY A 11 34.36 -4.24 8.80
C GLY A 11 34.19 -3.16 7.72
N ARG A 12 35.20 -3.03 6.86
CA ARG A 12 35.17 -2.23 5.62
C ARG A 12 34.09 -2.80 4.70
N LEU A 13 32.99 -2.10 4.52
CA LEU A 13 32.03 -2.36 3.44
C LEU A 13 32.27 -1.35 2.32
N GLY A 14 32.38 -1.90 1.11
CA GLY A 14 32.71 -1.20 -0.11
C GLY A 14 31.75 -0.05 -0.42
N SER A 15 32.32 0.95 -1.07
CA SER A 15 31.68 2.13 -1.61
C SER A 15 30.58 1.77 -2.62
N ALA A 16 29.33 1.74 -2.17
CA ALA A 16 28.20 2.05 -3.03
C ALA A 16 27.82 3.52 -2.77
N CYS A 17 27.79 4.31 -3.83
CA CYS A 17 27.55 5.74 -3.85
C CYS A 17 26.13 6.06 -3.34
N TRP A 18 25.99 6.27 -2.02
CA TRP A 18 24.74 6.75 -1.42
C TRP A 18 24.64 8.26 -1.63
N LYS A 19 24.36 8.68 -2.86
CA LYS A 19 23.97 10.05 -3.18
C LYS A 19 22.52 10.11 -3.62
N ARG A 20 21.61 9.97 -2.64
CA ARG A 20 20.38 10.76 -2.52
C ARG A 20 19.68 10.38 -1.21
N ALA A 21 19.92 11.17 -0.18
CA ALA A 21 18.97 11.30 0.92
C ALA A 21 17.75 12.09 0.39
N LEU A 22 16.84 11.41 -0.28
CA LEU A 22 15.42 11.66 -0.03
C LEU A 22 15.05 10.60 1.00
N VAL A 23 14.49 11.00 2.13
CA VAL A 23 13.78 10.06 2.99
C VAL A 23 12.61 9.57 2.13
N ALA A 24 12.75 8.40 1.51
CA ALA A 24 11.61 7.72 0.91
C ALA A 24 10.63 7.52 2.06
N MET A 25 9.48 8.18 2.00
CA MET A 25 8.41 7.94 2.96
C MET A 25 7.89 6.55 2.64
N ILE A 26 8.33 5.56 3.41
CA ILE A 26 7.88 4.19 3.25
C ILE A 26 6.51 4.10 3.91
N TYR A 27 5.51 3.73 3.12
CA TYR A 27 4.14 3.50 3.60
C TYR A 27 3.98 2.05 4.03
N GLU A 28 3.18 1.85 5.07
CA GLU A 28 2.89 0.52 5.64
C GLU A 28 1.55 -0.02 5.12
N GLN A 29 1.35 -1.33 5.24
CA GLN A 29 0.07 -1.95 4.95
C GLN A 29 -1.01 -1.37 5.86
N GLY A 30 -2.15 -1.00 5.29
CA GLY A 30 -3.22 -0.32 6.00
C GLY A 30 -3.14 1.21 5.96
N ASP A 31 -2.03 1.81 5.55
CA ASP A 31 -1.95 3.25 5.39
C ASP A 31 -2.91 3.74 4.30
N ILE A 32 -3.57 4.88 4.55
CA ILE A 32 -4.41 5.55 3.55
C ILE A 32 -3.67 6.79 3.06
N VAL A 33 -3.40 6.83 1.76
CA VAL A 33 -2.62 7.87 1.11
C VAL A 33 -3.43 8.63 0.06
N GLU A 34 -3.29 9.94 0.00
CA GLU A 34 -3.74 10.72 -1.15
C GLU A 34 -2.66 10.69 -2.24
N VAL A 35 -3.00 10.16 -3.42
CA VAL A 35 -2.06 10.03 -4.55
C VAL A 35 -2.72 10.48 -5.85
N ASP A 36 -1.92 11.05 -6.77
CA ASP A 36 -2.38 11.38 -8.12
C ASP A 36 -2.25 10.17 -9.04
N PHE A 37 -3.40 9.64 -9.45
CA PHE A 37 -3.44 8.51 -10.37
C PHE A 37 -3.17 8.91 -11.83
N SER A 38 -3.15 10.21 -12.17
CA SER A 38 -2.97 10.72 -13.54
C SER A 38 -1.53 10.54 -14.08
N PRO A 39 -1.32 10.33 -15.39
CA PRO A 39 -2.32 10.18 -16.45
C PRO A 39 -2.95 8.77 -16.45
N THR A 40 -4.20 8.68 -16.88
CA THR A 40 -4.94 7.43 -17.00
C THR A 40 -5.74 7.43 -18.30
N VAL A 41 -5.88 6.27 -18.93
CA VAL A 41 -6.66 6.09 -20.16
C VAL A 41 -7.90 5.24 -19.83
N GLY A 42 -9.09 5.68 -20.25
CA GLY A 42 -10.34 4.92 -20.03
C GLY A 42 -10.95 5.11 -18.64
N HIS A 43 -11.42 4.02 -18.01
CA HIS A 43 -12.13 4.03 -16.71
C HIS A 43 -11.22 3.92 -15.49
N GLU A 44 -9.90 3.97 -15.69
CA GLU A 44 -8.93 3.95 -14.60
C GLU A 44 -9.11 5.17 -13.67
N PRO A 45 -8.81 5.04 -12.37
CA PRO A 45 -8.90 6.14 -11.42
C PRO A 45 -8.08 7.34 -11.90
N SER A 46 -8.69 8.51 -12.02
CA SER A 46 -8.03 9.75 -12.45
C SER A 46 -8.03 10.80 -11.34
N LYS A 47 -7.09 11.76 -11.40
CA LYS A 47 -6.90 12.84 -10.42
C LYS A 47 -6.34 12.35 -9.09
N LYS A 48 -6.14 13.29 -8.17
CA LYS A 48 -5.81 13.02 -6.77
C LYS A 48 -6.97 12.32 -6.08
N ARG A 49 -6.70 11.15 -5.50
CA ARG A 49 -7.68 10.36 -4.77
C ARG A 49 -7.02 9.66 -3.57
N PRO A 50 -7.79 9.40 -2.51
CA PRO A 50 -7.39 8.48 -1.46
C PRO A 50 -7.21 7.06 -2.00
N ALA A 51 -6.24 6.34 -1.46
CA ALA A 51 -5.94 4.96 -1.77
C ALA A 51 -5.45 4.23 -0.51
N LEU A 52 -5.91 3.00 -0.31
CA LEU A 52 -5.44 2.11 0.75
C LEU A 52 -4.19 1.37 0.28
N VAL A 53 -3.12 1.38 1.06
CA VAL A 53 -1.92 0.58 0.84
C VAL A 53 -2.18 -0.86 1.27
N VAL A 54 -2.06 -1.81 0.34
CA VAL A 54 -2.36 -3.23 0.58
C VAL A 54 -1.12 -4.12 0.49
N SER A 55 -0.03 -3.65 -0.12
CA SER A 55 1.27 -4.33 -0.05
C SER A 55 1.90 -4.19 1.34
N ASN A 56 2.61 -5.24 1.76
CA ASN A 56 3.32 -5.25 3.03
C ASN A 56 4.59 -4.37 3.00
N LEU A 57 5.12 -4.07 4.19
CA LEU A 57 6.30 -3.24 4.35
C LEU A 57 7.52 -3.80 3.62
N ASP A 58 7.74 -5.12 3.69
CA ASP A 58 8.88 -5.76 3.03
C ASP A 58 8.86 -5.51 1.51
N PHE A 59 7.70 -5.67 0.86
CA PHE A 59 7.50 -5.36 -0.55
C PHE A 59 7.76 -3.89 -0.86
N ASN A 60 7.23 -2.99 -0.02
CA ASN A 60 7.37 -1.54 -0.22
C ASN A 60 8.82 -1.05 -0.03
N VAL A 61 9.62 -1.73 0.81
CA VAL A 61 11.04 -1.41 1.02
C VAL A 61 11.91 -2.02 -0.08
N SER A 62 11.59 -3.22 -0.55
CA SER A 62 12.38 -3.90 -1.58
C SER A 62 12.15 -3.36 -2.99
N ASN A 63 11.01 -2.69 -3.23
CA ASN A 63 10.59 -2.22 -4.53
C ASN A 63 10.25 -0.73 -4.48
N SER A 64 10.48 0.00 -5.57
CA SER A 64 10.01 1.38 -5.72
C SER A 64 8.49 1.49 -5.96
N MET A 65 7.76 0.39 -5.79
CA MET A 65 6.34 0.26 -6.13
C MET A 65 5.57 -0.12 -4.88
N THR A 66 4.41 0.47 -4.72
CA THR A 66 3.45 0.18 -3.67
C THR A 66 2.13 -0.26 -4.30
N ILE A 67 1.56 -1.37 -3.84
CA ILE A 67 0.27 -1.84 -4.31
C ILE A 67 -0.81 -1.16 -3.48
N VAL A 68 -1.75 -0.50 -4.17
CA VAL A 68 -2.81 0.27 -3.55
C VAL A 68 -4.18 -0.05 -4.15
N CYS A 69 -5.23 0.10 -3.35
CA CYS A 69 -6.63 0.06 -3.77
C CYS A 69 -7.24 1.47 -3.68
N PRO A 70 -7.79 2.03 -4.78
CA PRO A 70 -8.44 3.34 -4.76
C PRO A 70 -9.66 3.38 -3.83
N ILE A 71 -9.92 4.55 -3.25
CA ILE A 71 -11.12 4.81 -2.45
C ILE A 71 -12.06 5.75 -3.22
N THR A 72 -13.34 5.39 -3.25
CA THR A 72 -14.39 6.18 -3.89
C THR A 72 -15.40 6.69 -2.87
N SER A 73 -15.85 7.93 -3.03
CA SER A 73 -16.96 8.48 -2.24
C SER A 73 -18.33 8.11 -2.80
N ARG A 74 -18.39 7.45 -3.97
CA ARG A 74 -19.65 7.03 -4.58
C ARG A 74 -20.07 5.72 -3.96
N GLU A 75 -21.20 5.74 -3.27
CA GLU A 75 -21.86 4.53 -2.81
C GLU A 75 -22.33 3.73 -4.02
N LYS A 76 -21.77 2.54 -4.17
CA LYS A 76 -22.26 1.52 -5.07
C LYS A 76 -22.17 0.20 -4.33
N ASP A 77 -23.31 -0.43 -4.12
CA ASP A 77 -23.35 -1.76 -3.54
C ASP A 77 -22.77 -2.76 -4.56
N PHE A 78 -21.55 -3.21 -4.30
CA PHE A 78 -20.83 -4.16 -5.13
C PHE A 78 -19.95 -5.03 -4.23
N PHE A 79 -19.91 -6.32 -4.51
CA PHE A 79 -19.24 -7.31 -3.64
C PHE A 79 -17.72 -7.09 -3.48
N LEU A 80 -17.09 -6.26 -4.31
CA LEU A 80 -15.67 -5.89 -4.19
C LEU A 80 -15.46 -4.48 -3.60
N HIS A 81 -16.53 -3.84 -3.12
CA HIS A 81 -16.48 -2.52 -2.50
C HIS A 81 -16.63 -2.72 -1.00
N GLU A 82 -15.58 -2.42 -0.25
CA GLU A 82 -15.61 -2.51 1.22
C GLU A 82 -15.79 -1.11 1.82
N GLN A 83 -16.83 -0.92 2.63
CA GLN A 83 -17.14 0.39 3.21
C GLN A 83 -16.17 0.71 4.35
N LEU A 84 -15.52 1.87 4.27
CA LEU A 84 -14.61 2.32 5.31
C LEU A 84 -15.37 2.70 6.60
N PRO A 85 -14.83 2.34 7.77
CA PRO A 85 -15.39 2.73 9.05
C PRO A 85 -15.16 4.23 9.29
N GLU A 86 -15.94 4.80 10.20
CA GLU A 86 -15.65 6.16 10.68
C GLU A 86 -14.31 6.19 11.43
N GLY A 87 -13.59 7.31 11.35
CA GLY A 87 -12.36 7.53 12.11
C GLY A 87 -11.06 7.07 11.43
N CYS A 88 -11.10 6.42 10.25
CA CYS A 88 -9.90 6.05 9.50
C CYS A 88 -9.30 7.21 8.66
N GLY A 89 -9.86 8.43 8.78
CA GLY A 89 -9.39 9.66 8.11
C GLY A 89 -10.06 9.97 6.76
N VAL A 90 -10.76 9.01 6.16
CA VAL A 90 -11.44 9.15 4.86
C VAL A 90 -12.79 8.43 4.91
N SER A 91 -13.79 8.96 4.19
CA SER A 91 -15.09 8.30 3.99
C SER A 91 -15.22 7.73 2.58
N GLY A 92 -16.02 6.67 2.44
CA GLY A 92 -16.29 6.01 1.16
C GLY A 92 -15.97 4.52 1.23
N SER A 93 -15.73 3.92 0.07
CA SER A 93 -15.48 2.48 -0.06
C SER A 93 -14.15 2.22 -0.76
N VAL A 94 -13.42 1.19 -0.32
CA VAL A 94 -12.24 0.65 -0.98
C VAL A 94 -12.71 -0.15 -2.19
N VAL A 95 -12.19 0.19 -3.38
CA VAL A 95 -12.56 -0.44 -4.66
C VAL A 95 -11.53 -1.51 -5.00
N MET A 96 -11.76 -2.75 -4.55
CA MET A 96 -10.75 -3.81 -4.64
C MET A 96 -10.47 -4.22 -6.09
N GLU A 97 -11.46 -4.19 -6.98
CA GLU A 97 -11.27 -4.52 -8.41
C GLU A 97 -10.38 -3.53 -9.17
N GLN A 98 -10.07 -2.36 -8.57
CA GLN A 98 -9.19 -1.35 -9.15
C GLN A 98 -7.79 -1.33 -8.50
N VAL A 99 -7.39 -2.44 -7.85
CA VAL A 99 -6.04 -2.63 -7.29
C VAL A 99 -4.96 -2.36 -8.35
N ARG A 100 -3.92 -1.60 -7.96
CA ARG A 100 -2.80 -1.27 -8.85
C ARG A 100 -1.51 -0.97 -8.11
N ALA A 101 -0.39 -1.26 -8.77
CA ALA A 101 0.95 -0.84 -8.32
C ALA A 101 1.24 0.60 -8.76
N ILE A 102 1.74 1.43 -7.84
CA ILE A 102 2.09 2.84 -8.06
C ILE A 102 3.46 3.13 -7.47
N ASP A 103 4.26 3.93 -8.18
CA ASP A 103 5.49 4.52 -7.67
C ASP A 103 5.18 5.77 -6.84
N LEU A 104 5.17 5.64 -5.52
CA LEU A 104 4.87 6.73 -4.58
C LEU A 104 6.05 7.70 -4.38
N ASP A 105 7.26 7.31 -4.79
CA ASP A 105 8.43 8.20 -4.78
C ASP A 105 8.36 9.16 -5.98
N ALA A 106 7.97 8.67 -7.15
CA ALA A 106 7.77 9.48 -8.35
C ALA A 106 6.46 10.29 -8.30
N LYS A 107 5.44 9.81 -7.57
CA LYS A 107 4.16 10.48 -7.37
C LYS A 107 3.99 10.79 -5.88
N PRO A 108 4.46 11.96 -5.41
CA PRO A 108 4.44 12.28 -3.99
C PRO A 108 3.02 12.15 -3.44
N ALA A 109 2.87 11.20 -2.53
CA ALA A 109 1.64 10.92 -1.83
C ALA A 109 1.66 11.56 -0.44
N LYS A 110 0.49 11.66 0.17
CA LYS A 110 0.32 12.18 1.53
C LYS A 110 -0.42 11.16 2.37
N LEU A 111 0.15 10.76 3.51
CA LEU A 111 -0.57 9.99 4.52
C LEU A 111 -1.73 10.83 5.08
N ILE A 112 -2.95 10.31 4.98
CA ILE A 112 -4.18 10.99 5.40
C ILE A 112 -5.02 10.16 6.37
N GLY A 113 -4.67 8.89 6.56
CA GLY A 113 -5.45 7.98 7.38
C GLY A 113 -4.77 6.63 7.54
N LYS A 114 -5.42 5.74 8.29
CA LYS A 114 -4.99 4.36 8.49
C LYS A 114 -6.20 3.47 8.73
N LEU A 115 -6.19 2.29 8.13
CA LEU A 115 -7.14 1.21 8.35
C LEU A 115 -6.40 0.05 9.02
N GLU A 116 -6.95 -0.46 10.11
CA GLU A 116 -6.38 -1.58 10.87
C GLU A 116 -7.52 -2.52 11.34
N GLY A 117 -7.15 -3.71 11.80
CA GLY A 117 -8.09 -4.69 12.35
C GLY A 117 -8.81 -5.52 11.29
N GLU A 118 -9.95 -6.08 11.69
CA GLU A 118 -10.69 -7.11 10.95
C GLU A 118 -11.03 -6.69 9.51
N GLN A 119 -11.45 -5.44 9.30
CA GLN A 119 -11.77 -4.96 7.95
C GLN A 119 -10.56 -4.92 7.00
N LEU A 120 -9.35 -4.63 7.51
CA LEU A 120 -8.15 -4.72 6.69
C LEU A 120 -7.88 -6.18 6.32
N ASP A 121 -8.01 -7.10 7.28
CA ASP A 121 -7.80 -8.53 7.07
C ASP A 121 -8.78 -9.11 6.03
N ASP A 122 -10.05 -8.69 6.06
CA ASP A 122 -11.07 -9.07 5.09
C ASP A 122 -10.70 -8.61 3.67
N ILE A 123 -10.27 -7.35 3.52
CA ILE A 123 -9.81 -6.80 2.24
C ILE A 123 -8.61 -7.59 1.71
N LEU A 124 -7.61 -7.85 2.55
CA LEU A 124 -6.41 -8.60 2.16
C LEU A 124 -6.73 -10.04 1.77
N THR A 125 -7.65 -10.67 2.51
CA THR A 125 -8.15 -12.02 2.21
C THR A 125 -8.86 -12.04 0.86
N CYS A 126 -9.75 -11.08 0.61
CA CYS A 126 -10.44 -10.94 -0.67
C CYS A 126 -9.43 -10.73 -1.82
N LEU A 127 -8.47 -9.83 -1.67
CA LEU A 127 -7.43 -9.57 -2.68
C LEU A 127 -6.57 -10.80 -2.97
N SER A 128 -6.23 -11.61 -1.96
CA SER A 128 -5.48 -12.85 -2.18
C SER A 128 -6.23 -13.84 -3.09
N SER A 129 -7.57 -13.83 -3.03
CA SER A 129 -8.41 -14.69 -3.87
C SER A 129 -8.32 -14.34 -5.36
N PHE A 130 -7.95 -13.09 -5.71
CA PHE A 130 -7.79 -12.68 -7.11
C PHE A 130 -6.63 -13.39 -7.81
N PHE A 131 -5.65 -13.83 -7.03
CA PHE A 131 -4.44 -14.49 -7.52
C PHE A 131 -4.41 -15.99 -7.20
N ALA A 132 -5.46 -16.50 -6.52
CA ALA A 132 -5.59 -17.92 -6.27
C ALA A 132 -5.80 -18.68 -7.60
N PRO A 133 -5.27 -19.90 -7.75
CA PRO A 133 -5.49 -20.71 -8.95
C PRO A 133 -6.99 -20.97 -9.11
N SER A 134 -7.49 -20.84 -10.34
CA SER A 134 -8.88 -21.17 -10.65
C SER A 134 -9.13 -22.63 -10.30
N LEU A 135 -10.08 -22.90 -9.41
CA LEU A 135 -10.54 -24.26 -9.13
C LEU A 135 -11.02 -24.87 -10.45
N GLU A 136 -10.50 -26.04 -10.81
CA GLU A 136 -10.94 -26.75 -12.02
C GLU A 136 -12.47 -26.89 -11.97
N ARG A 137 -13.16 -26.28 -12.94
CA ARG A 137 -14.60 -26.46 -13.12
C ARG A 137 -14.82 -27.86 -13.67
N THR A 138 -14.84 -28.87 -12.80
CA THR A 138 -15.47 -30.15 -13.14
C THR A 138 -16.98 -29.91 -13.26
N TYR A 139 -17.46 -29.97 -14.51
CA TYR A 139 -18.87 -29.95 -14.90
C TYR A 139 -19.55 -31.29 -14.55
#